data_AF-A0A6P0X221-F1
#
_entry.id   AF-A0A6P0X221-F1
#
_cell.length_a   1.000
_cell.length_b   1.000
_cell.length_c   1.000
_cell.angle_alpha   90.00
_cell.angle_beta   90.00
_cell.angle_gamma   90.00
#
_symmetry.space_group_name_H-M   'P 1'
#
loop_
_entity.id
_entity.type
_entity.pdbx_description
1 polymer ?
#
loop_
_entity_poly.entity_id
_entity_poly.type
_entity_poly.pdbx_seq_one_letter_code
_entity_poly.pdbx_strand_id
1 'polypeptide(L)'
;MTNIYHCQLELHDSLYFATREIGRLYETEPVIHNYALCYALGLVDSEVYSTTVPAEHSYRYFCPQQVPKYEEHLTPLNQQGIYITPARAVNHTAVLNTWKYANNNYHAEMQKTQKNIPSFGRAKEIAPESQFEFFAISQQPLTLPKWIRLGKWMSKAEVTVEPLENFKRSHGNFTCPYPLNPLDVMFTNRVISYDVVNMPPVSLIRNVHIQGEYYYWKKPQNLRLPVQMHYQFQSR
;
A
#
# COMPACT_ATOMS: atom_id res chain seq x y z
N MET A 1 -21.98 3.75 11.29
CA MET A 1 -21.85 2.29 11.50
C MET A 1 -20.52 1.88 10.89
N THR A 2 -19.68 1.08 11.54
CA THR A 2 -18.38 0.71 10.95
C THR A 2 -18.55 -0.50 10.06
N ASN A 3 -18.08 -0.40 8.82
CA ASN A 3 -17.97 -1.49 7.86
C ASN A 3 -16.50 -1.89 7.75
N ILE A 4 -16.23 -3.19 7.75
CA ILE A 4 -14.88 -3.73 7.60
C ILE A 4 -14.93 -4.77 6.49
N TYR A 5 -13.98 -4.70 5.57
CA TYR A 5 -13.87 -5.62 4.45
C TYR A 5 -12.51 -6.29 4.47
N HIS A 6 -12.48 -7.61 4.28
CA HIS A 6 -11.28 -8.34 3.95
C HIS A 6 -11.11 -8.27 2.44
N CYS A 7 -9.96 -7.77 2.00
CA CYS A 7 -9.65 -7.60 0.60
C CYS A 7 -8.49 -8.51 0.25
N GLN A 8 -8.67 -9.32 -0.79
CA GLN A 8 -7.62 -10.12 -1.41
C GLN A 8 -7.22 -9.49 -2.73
N LEU A 9 -5.92 -9.48 -3.01
CA LEU A 9 -5.34 -8.93 -4.22
C LEU A 9 -4.49 -10.01 -4.87
N GLU A 10 -4.80 -10.36 -6.12
CA GLU A 10 -4.04 -11.31 -6.92
C GLU A 10 -3.35 -10.60 -8.08
N LEU A 11 -2.05 -10.81 -8.23
CA LEU A 11 -1.28 -10.21 -9.33
C LEU A 11 -1.49 -10.97 -10.63
N HIS A 12 -1.80 -10.23 -11.71
CA HIS A 12 -1.88 -10.77 -13.08
C HIS A 12 -0.68 -10.35 -13.94
N ASP A 13 0.26 -9.61 -13.36
CA ASP A 13 1.49 -9.13 -14.01
C ASP A 13 2.59 -8.92 -12.95
N SER A 14 3.85 -8.87 -13.38
CA SER A 14 5.02 -8.63 -12.51
C SER A 14 4.88 -7.30 -11.75
N LEU A 15 4.86 -7.35 -10.42
CA LEU A 15 4.82 -6.16 -9.58
C LEU A 15 6.23 -5.69 -9.24
N TYR A 16 6.51 -4.44 -9.62
CA TYR A 16 7.76 -3.76 -9.32
C TYR A 16 7.56 -2.44 -8.60
N PHE A 17 8.27 -2.26 -7.50
CA PHE A 17 8.68 -0.97 -6.94
C PHE A 17 9.95 -1.19 -6.10
N ALA A 18 10.76 -0.14 -5.95
CA ALA A 18 12.01 -0.25 -5.22
C ALA A 18 11.75 -0.10 -3.72
N THR A 19 11.76 -1.21 -2.99
CA THR A 19 11.79 -1.21 -1.52
C THR A 19 13.23 -1.14 -1.02
N ARG A 20 14.14 -1.89 -1.66
CA ARG A 20 15.57 -1.88 -1.36
C ARG A 20 16.37 -1.71 -2.63
N GLU A 21 17.47 -0.98 -2.52
CA GLU A 21 18.42 -0.75 -3.60
C GLU A 21 19.81 -1.17 -3.13
N ILE A 22 20.38 -2.20 -3.75
CA ILE A 22 21.70 -2.76 -3.45
C ILE A 22 22.54 -2.72 -4.72
N GLY A 23 23.27 -1.62 -4.91
CA GLY A 23 24.06 -1.38 -6.12
C GLY A 23 23.15 -1.29 -7.36
N ARG A 24 23.13 -2.34 -8.18
CA ARG A 24 22.28 -2.44 -9.39
C ARG A 24 21.13 -3.44 -9.24
N LEU A 25 20.95 -3.99 -8.04
CA LEU A 25 19.82 -4.84 -7.70
C LEU A 25 18.75 -3.98 -7.01
N TYR A 26 17.56 -3.98 -7.59
CA TYR A 26 16.38 -3.31 -7.05
C TYR A 26 15.39 -4.38 -6.64
N GLU A 27 14.98 -4.39 -5.38
CA GLU A 27 14.13 -5.42 -4.81
C GLU A 27 12.79 -4.85 -4.36
N THR A 28 11.73 -5.57 -4.71
CA THR A 28 10.38 -5.38 -4.21
C THR A 28 10.15 -6.34 -3.03
N GLU A 29 9.94 -5.79 -1.84
CA GLU A 29 9.50 -6.59 -0.69
C GLU A 29 8.04 -7.03 -0.88
N PRO A 30 7.64 -8.21 -0.37
CA PRO A 30 6.28 -8.75 -0.49
C PRO A 30 5.30 -8.07 0.49
N VAL A 31 5.24 -6.74 0.44
CA VAL A 31 4.32 -5.88 1.20
C VAL A 31 3.91 -4.68 0.33
N ILE A 32 2.63 -4.32 0.33
CA ILE A 32 2.14 -3.15 -0.41
C ILE A 32 1.72 -2.08 0.58
N HIS A 33 2.28 -0.88 0.44
CA HIS A 33 2.01 0.23 1.36
C HIS A 33 0.55 0.70 1.25
N ASN A 34 -0.09 1.06 2.38
CA ASN A 34 -1.47 1.53 2.39
C ASN A 34 -1.70 2.75 1.50
N TYR A 35 -0.77 3.71 1.51
CA TYR A 35 -0.86 4.89 0.63
C TYR A 35 -0.95 4.48 -0.84
N ALA A 36 -0.11 3.54 -1.30
CA ALA A 36 -0.15 3.05 -2.67
C ALA A 36 -1.48 2.39 -3.01
N LEU A 37 -2.04 1.61 -2.07
CA LEU A 37 -3.36 0.99 -2.23
C LEU A 37 -4.47 2.04 -2.38
N CYS A 38 -4.41 3.16 -1.65
CA CYS A 38 -5.41 4.23 -1.78
C CYS A 38 -5.48 4.81 -3.20
N TYR A 39 -4.32 5.03 -3.83
CA TYR A 39 -4.25 5.45 -5.22
C TYR A 39 -4.72 4.35 -6.17
N ALA A 40 -4.24 3.11 -5.98
CA ALA A 40 -4.56 2.00 -6.87
C ALA A 40 -6.07 1.65 -6.86
N LEU A 41 -6.73 1.79 -5.72
CA LEU A 41 -8.16 1.56 -5.53
C LEU A 41 -9.05 2.72 -6.02
N GLY A 42 -8.46 3.81 -6.52
CA GLY A 42 -9.21 4.98 -7.00
C GLY A 42 -9.94 5.74 -5.88
N LEU A 43 -9.41 5.70 -4.66
CA LEU A 43 -10.00 6.38 -3.50
C LEU A 43 -9.57 7.85 -3.41
N VAL A 44 -8.44 8.21 -4.03
CA VAL A 44 -7.90 9.57 -4.04
C VAL A 44 -8.49 10.37 -5.19
N ASP A 45 -8.86 11.63 -4.93
CA ASP A 45 -9.42 12.57 -5.91
C ASP A 45 -10.62 11.98 -6.68
N SER A 46 -11.60 11.46 -5.92
CA SER A 46 -12.71 10.70 -6.48
C SER A 46 -14.06 11.31 -6.10
N GLU A 47 -14.87 11.63 -7.10
CA GLU A 47 -16.25 12.09 -6.92
C GLU A 47 -17.13 11.01 -6.29
N VAL A 48 -16.91 9.75 -6.66
CA VAL A 48 -17.68 8.58 -6.20
C VAL A 48 -17.64 8.46 -4.67
N TYR A 49 -16.48 8.76 -4.07
CA TYR A 49 -16.27 8.68 -2.63
C TYR A 49 -16.32 10.04 -1.94
N SER A 50 -16.59 11.12 -2.65
CA SER A 50 -16.53 12.50 -2.12
C SER A 50 -15.17 12.82 -1.48
N THR A 51 -14.09 12.41 -2.14
CA THR A 51 -12.69 12.61 -1.71
C THR A 51 -11.93 13.52 -2.68
N THR A 52 -12.66 14.33 -3.45
CA THR A 52 -12.12 15.31 -4.40
C THR A 52 -11.23 16.32 -3.69
N VAL A 53 -10.12 16.66 -4.33
CA VAL A 53 -9.17 17.66 -3.81
C VAL A 53 -9.22 18.93 -4.68
N PRO A 54 -8.77 20.08 -4.17
CA PRO A 54 -8.66 21.29 -4.98
C PRO A 54 -7.84 21.08 -6.26
N ALA A 55 -8.11 21.86 -7.31
CA ALA A 55 -7.52 21.66 -8.63
C ALA A 55 -5.98 21.68 -8.63
N GLU A 56 -5.37 22.48 -7.74
CA GLU A 56 -3.93 22.55 -7.53
C GLU A 56 -3.33 21.26 -6.94
N HIS A 57 -4.15 20.44 -6.29
CA HIS A 57 -3.80 19.13 -5.74
C HIS A 57 -4.41 17.99 -6.54
N SER A 58 -5.04 18.23 -7.70
CA SER A 58 -5.69 17.15 -8.47
C SER A 58 -4.70 16.03 -8.80
N TYR A 59 -5.13 14.80 -8.52
CA TYR A 59 -4.38 13.62 -8.89
C TYR A 59 -4.71 13.24 -10.34
N ARG A 60 -3.70 13.29 -11.20
CA ARG A 60 -3.82 12.86 -12.58
C ARG A 60 -2.88 11.70 -12.84
N TYR A 61 -3.44 10.65 -13.42
CA TYR A 61 -2.68 9.54 -13.95
C TYR A 61 -1.81 10.04 -15.10
N PHE A 62 -0.50 9.75 -15.06
CA PHE A 62 0.48 10.11 -16.08
C PHE A 62 0.73 11.63 -16.24
N CYS A 63 1.41 12.22 -15.25
CA CYS A 63 1.86 13.62 -15.28
C CYS A 63 3.37 13.75 -15.54
N PRO A 64 3.84 14.81 -16.23
CA PRO A 64 5.27 15.07 -16.43
C PRO A 64 6.05 15.24 -15.12
N GLN A 65 5.39 15.73 -14.08
CA GLN A 65 5.92 15.89 -12.73
C GLN A 65 4.93 15.23 -11.77
N GLN A 66 5.33 14.12 -11.15
CA GLN A 66 4.49 13.40 -10.21
C GLN A 66 5.16 13.39 -8.84
N VAL A 67 4.97 14.47 -8.09
CA VAL A 67 5.35 14.54 -6.67
C VAL A 67 4.13 14.09 -5.85
N PRO A 68 4.21 13.00 -5.06
CA PRO A 68 3.09 12.56 -4.25
C PRO A 68 2.73 13.61 -3.19
N LYS A 69 1.46 14.03 -3.16
CA LYS A 69 0.91 14.97 -2.16
C LYS A 69 0.09 14.20 -1.12
N TYR A 70 0.78 13.37 -0.32
CA TYR A 70 0.12 12.39 0.54
C TYR A 70 -0.83 13.03 1.56
N GLU A 71 -0.43 14.13 2.19
CA GLU A 71 -1.24 14.80 3.21
C GLU A 71 -2.55 15.32 2.61
N GLU A 72 -2.47 16.04 1.50
CA GLU A 72 -3.63 16.64 0.85
C GLU A 72 -4.55 15.59 0.21
N HIS A 73 -3.98 14.52 -0.35
CA HIS A 73 -4.74 13.46 -1.01
C HIS A 73 -5.43 12.48 -0.04
N LEU A 74 -4.82 12.21 1.12
CA LEU A 74 -5.31 11.21 2.06
C LEU A 74 -6.12 11.83 3.21
N THR A 75 -6.02 13.15 3.46
CA THR A 75 -6.87 13.84 4.44
C THR A 75 -8.38 13.74 4.12
N PRO A 76 -8.86 13.86 2.87
CA PRO A 76 -10.27 13.66 2.55
C PRO A 76 -10.78 12.25 2.91
N LEU A 77 -9.92 11.23 2.83
CA LEU A 77 -10.31 9.87 3.24
C LEU A 77 -10.59 9.77 4.74
N ASN A 78 -9.80 10.47 5.56
CA ASN A 78 -10.07 10.57 7.00
C ASN A 78 -11.44 11.21 7.27
N GLN A 79 -11.80 12.25 6.50
CA GLN A 79 -13.09 12.95 6.64
C GLN A 79 -14.27 12.05 6.28
N GLN A 80 -14.12 11.20 5.26
CA GLN A 80 -15.11 10.18 4.88
C GLN A 80 -15.06 8.93 5.78
N GLY A 81 -14.10 8.86 6.71
CA GLY A 81 -13.89 7.73 7.59
C GLY A 81 -13.47 6.45 6.87
N ILE A 82 -12.72 6.58 5.76
CA ILE A 82 -12.18 5.48 4.96
C ILE A 82 -10.71 5.27 5.32
N TYR A 83 -10.33 4.04 5.69
CA TYR A 83 -8.96 3.66 5.98
C TYR A 83 -8.61 2.31 5.35
N ILE A 84 -7.44 2.22 4.73
CA ILE A 84 -6.90 1.02 4.10
C ILE A 84 -5.65 0.61 4.87
N THR A 85 -5.58 -0.66 5.30
CA THR A 85 -4.36 -1.19 5.91
C THR A 85 -3.33 -1.53 4.83
N PRO A 86 -2.02 -1.56 5.16
CA PRO A 86 -1.04 -2.12 4.24
C PRO A 86 -1.36 -3.59 3.92
N ALA A 87 -1.01 -4.04 2.72
CA ALA A 87 -1.24 -5.42 2.30
C ALA A 87 -0.01 -6.30 2.57
N ARG A 88 -0.23 -7.46 3.17
CA ARG A 88 0.80 -8.50 3.32
C ARG A 88 0.65 -9.56 2.25
N ALA A 89 1.74 -10.15 1.80
CA ALA A 89 1.67 -11.35 0.99
C ALA A 89 1.13 -12.53 1.80
N VAL A 90 0.16 -13.25 1.21
CA VAL A 90 -0.33 -14.56 1.66
C VAL A 90 0.57 -15.65 1.09
N ASN A 91 0.81 -15.57 -0.21
CA ASN A 91 1.79 -16.36 -0.95
C ASN A 91 2.44 -15.44 -2.00
N HIS A 92 3.71 -15.64 -2.28
CA HIS A 92 4.36 -14.93 -3.35
C HIS A 92 5.54 -15.72 -3.89
N THR A 93 5.86 -15.49 -5.15
CA THR A 93 7.13 -15.89 -5.73
C THR A 93 7.84 -14.64 -6.27
N ALA A 94 9.16 -14.71 -6.36
CA ALA A 94 9.95 -13.61 -6.88
C ALA A 94 10.59 -14.01 -8.21
N VAL A 95 10.56 -13.09 -9.18
CA VAL A 95 11.25 -13.23 -10.46
C VAL A 95 12.35 -12.19 -10.55
N LEU A 96 13.49 -12.59 -11.11
CA LEU A 96 14.67 -11.75 -11.22
C LEU A 96 14.92 -11.39 -12.68
N ASN A 97 14.42 -10.23 -13.10
CA ASN A 97 14.59 -9.76 -14.47
C ASN A 97 15.83 -8.87 -14.60
N THR A 98 16.49 -8.96 -15.74
CA THR A 98 17.58 -8.06 -16.10
C THR A 98 17.07 -7.07 -17.12
N TRP A 99 17.15 -5.78 -16.78
CA TRP A 99 16.79 -4.71 -17.70
C TRP A 99 18.05 -4.01 -18.20
N LYS A 100 17.99 -3.58 -19.45
CA LYS A 100 19.02 -2.77 -20.10
C LYS A 100 18.35 -1.55 -20.69
N TYR A 101 18.82 -0.39 -20.31
CA TYR A 101 18.45 0.86 -20.93
C TYR A 101 19.42 1.13 -22.09
N ALA A 102 18.91 1.03 -23.31
CA ALA A 102 19.64 1.43 -24.51
C ALA A 102 19.04 2.72 -25.03
N ASN A 103 19.88 3.73 -25.25
CA ASN A 103 19.49 4.91 -26.01
C ASN A 103 19.80 4.63 -27.49
N ASN A 104 18.79 4.66 -28.37
CA ASN A 104 19.01 4.42 -29.80
C ASN A 104 20.01 5.41 -30.41
N ASN A 105 20.09 6.64 -29.92
CA ASN A 105 21.03 7.66 -30.42
C ASN A 105 22.49 7.29 -30.09
N TYR A 106 22.72 6.50 -29.03
CA TYR A 106 24.06 5.98 -28.73
C TYR A 106 24.55 5.04 -29.85
N HIS A 107 23.66 4.20 -30.39
CA HIS A 107 24.00 3.28 -31.47
C HIS A 107 24.01 3.94 -32.85
N ALA A 108 23.07 4.85 -33.12
CA ALA A 108 22.93 5.49 -34.43
C ALA A 108 23.89 6.66 -34.65
N GLU A 109 24.15 7.46 -33.62
CA GLU A 109 24.88 8.74 -33.74
C GLU A 109 26.21 8.75 -32.97
N MET A 110 26.57 7.63 -32.31
CA MET A 110 27.76 7.50 -31.44
C MET A 110 27.85 8.60 -30.35
N GLN A 111 26.72 9.20 -29.97
CA GLN A 111 26.70 10.24 -28.95
C GLN A 111 26.90 9.63 -27.56
N LYS A 112 27.93 10.08 -26.85
CA LYS A 112 28.13 9.69 -25.45
C LYS A 112 27.01 10.27 -24.57
N THR A 113 26.38 9.43 -23.78
CA THR A 113 25.37 9.85 -22.79
C THR A 113 25.99 10.86 -21.82
N GLN A 114 25.48 12.09 -21.80
CA GLN A 114 26.01 13.17 -20.95
C GLN A 114 25.56 13.07 -19.48
N LYS A 115 24.51 12.29 -19.20
CA LYS A 115 23.96 12.10 -17.84
C LYS A 115 24.37 10.72 -17.30
N ASN A 116 24.73 10.65 -16.01
CA ASN A 116 25.00 9.38 -15.33
C ASN A 116 23.68 8.63 -15.04
N ILE A 117 23.07 8.09 -16.09
CA ILE A 117 21.84 7.31 -16.02
C ILE A 117 22.23 5.83 -15.98
N PRO A 118 21.69 5.02 -15.05
CA PRO A 118 21.91 3.59 -15.02
C PRO A 118 21.59 2.93 -16.37
N SER A 119 22.58 2.27 -16.98
CA SER A 119 22.42 1.62 -18.29
C SER A 119 21.91 0.18 -18.20
N PHE A 120 22.08 -0.48 -17.05
CA PHE A 120 21.51 -1.79 -16.78
C PHE A 120 21.35 -2.04 -15.29
N GLY A 121 20.46 -2.97 -14.96
CA GLY A 121 20.23 -3.43 -13.60
C GLY A 121 19.45 -4.73 -13.56
N ARG A 122 19.21 -5.20 -12.34
CA ARG A 122 18.35 -6.36 -12.08
C ARG A 122 17.21 -5.91 -11.17
N ALA A 123 16.00 -6.29 -11.52
CA ALA A 123 14.81 -6.09 -10.71
C ALA A 123 14.38 -7.46 -10.14
N LYS A 124 14.35 -7.57 -8.82
CA LYS A 124 13.70 -8.68 -8.12
C LYS A 124 12.27 -8.25 -7.83
N GLU A 125 11.37 -8.70 -8.67
CA GLU A 125 9.95 -8.37 -8.64
C GLU A 125 9.15 -9.47 -7.97
N ILE A 126 7.90 -9.15 -7.63
CA ILE A 126 6.92 -10.16 -7.25
C ILE A 126 6.23 -10.67 -8.53
N ALA A 127 6.21 -11.98 -8.69
CA ALA A 127 5.69 -12.64 -9.88
C ALA A 127 4.15 -12.59 -9.95
N PRO A 128 3.56 -12.79 -11.14
CA PRO A 128 2.13 -13.08 -11.29
C PRO A 128 1.67 -14.24 -10.38
N GLU A 129 0.35 -14.29 -10.14
CA GLU A 129 -0.33 -15.25 -9.25
C GLU A 129 0.03 -15.11 -7.76
N SER A 130 0.92 -14.19 -7.40
CA SER A 130 1.16 -13.86 -6.00
C SER A 130 -0.05 -13.17 -5.39
N GLN A 131 -0.42 -13.58 -4.18
CA GLN A 131 -1.61 -13.12 -3.48
C GLN A 131 -1.26 -12.30 -2.26
N PHE A 132 -1.99 -11.22 -2.07
CA PHE A 132 -1.88 -10.30 -0.95
C PHE A 132 -3.23 -10.14 -0.27
N GLU A 133 -3.21 -9.76 1.00
CA GLU A 133 -4.42 -9.42 1.74
C GLU A 133 -4.26 -8.14 2.56
N PHE A 134 -5.35 -7.39 2.64
CA PHE A 134 -5.47 -6.17 3.44
C PHE A 134 -6.91 -5.97 3.91
N PHE A 135 -7.14 -4.95 4.71
CA PHE A 135 -8.46 -4.59 5.22
C PHE A 135 -8.82 -3.16 4.80
N ALA A 136 -10.08 -2.99 4.41
CA ALA A 136 -10.69 -1.69 4.23
C ALA A 136 -11.68 -1.45 5.37
N ILE A 137 -11.55 -0.32 6.05
CA ILE A 137 -12.41 0.13 7.14
C ILE A 137 -13.11 1.39 6.66
N SER A 138 -14.43 1.44 6.77
CA SER A 138 -15.22 2.57 6.29
C SER A 138 -16.42 2.85 7.19
N GLN A 139 -16.84 4.12 7.29
CA GLN A 139 -18.10 4.49 7.96
C GLN A 139 -19.33 4.33 7.05
N GLN A 140 -19.12 4.34 5.74
CA GLN A 140 -20.16 4.13 4.72
C GLN A 140 -19.87 2.84 3.94
N PRO A 141 -20.86 2.21 3.30
CA PRO A 141 -20.61 1.07 2.43
C PRO A 141 -19.61 1.44 1.33
N LEU A 142 -18.56 0.63 1.16
CA LEU A 142 -17.48 0.88 0.22
C LEU A 142 -17.54 -0.14 -0.93
N THR A 143 -17.54 0.33 -2.17
CA THR A 143 -17.52 -0.54 -3.36
C THR A 143 -16.19 -0.35 -4.07
N LEU A 144 -15.25 -1.27 -3.90
CA LEU A 144 -13.92 -1.16 -4.51
C LEU A 144 -13.90 -1.71 -5.95
N PRO A 145 -13.03 -1.19 -6.82
CA PRO A 145 -12.88 -1.70 -8.19
C PRO A 145 -12.30 -3.12 -8.20
N LYS A 146 -12.83 -3.96 -9.09
CA LYS A 146 -12.33 -5.33 -9.31
C LYS A 146 -10.92 -5.36 -9.91
N TRP A 147 -10.58 -4.41 -10.78
CA TRP A 147 -9.28 -4.36 -11.45
C TRP A 147 -8.56 -3.07 -11.07
N ILE A 148 -7.33 -3.21 -10.60
CA ILE A 148 -6.47 -2.09 -10.26
C ILE A 148 -5.13 -2.20 -10.97
N ARG A 149 -4.37 -1.10 -10.96
CA ARG A 149 -2.98 -1.10 -11.37
C ARG A 149 -2.09 -0.56 -10.26
N LEU A 150 -0.95 -1.21 -10.04
CA LEU A 150 -0.04 -0.86 -8.95
C LEU A 150 1.45 -0.99 -9.33
N GLY A 151 2.29 -0.34 -8.54
CA GLY A 151 3.74 -0.32 -8.74
C GLY A 151 4.19 0.55 -9.92
N LYS A 152 5.50 0.62 -10.11
CA LYS A 152 6.15 1.41 -11.17
C LYS A 152 5.86 0.88 -12.57
N TRP A 153 5.53 -0.41 -12.69
CA TRP A 153 5.21 -1.05 -13.97
C TRP A 153 3.73 -1.07 -14.29
N MET A 154 2.89 -0.51 -13.41
CA MET A 154 1.44 -0.54 -13.56
C MET A 154 0.90 -1.96 -13.70
N SER A 155 1.46 -2.87 -12.89
CA SER A 155 1.05 -4.27 -12.82
C SER A 155 -0.45 -4.35 -12.58
N LYS A 156 -1.13 -5.18 -13.37
CA LYS A 156 -2.56 -5.42 -13.25
C LYS A 156 -2.81 -6.39 -12.09
N ALA A 157 -3.77 -6.08 -11.24
CA ALA A 157 -4.22 -6.98 -10.19
C ALA A 157 -5.74 -7.03 -10.10
N GLU A 158 -6.24 -8.19 -9.70
CA GLU A 158 -7.63 -8.43 -9.36
C GLU A 158 -7.82 -8.22 -7.86
N VAL A 159 -8.89 -7.53 -7.47
CA VAL A 159 -9.28 -7.32 -6.08
C VAL A 159 -10.61 -8.04 -5.82
N THR A 160 -10.58 -8.91 -4.82
CA THR A 160 -11.76 -9.58 -4.26
C THR A 160 -12.07 -8.98 -2.90
N VAL A 161 -13.34 -8.64 -2.66
CA VAL A 161 -13.77 -7.95 -1.45
C VAL A 161 -14.84 -8.75 -0.75
N GLU A 162 -14.62 -9.06 0.52
CA GLU A 162 -15.55 -9.79 1.37
C GLU A 162 -15.90 -8.95 2.61
N PRO A 163 -17.18 -8.66 2.87
CA PRO A 163 -17.57 -7.96 4.09
C PRO A 163 -17.33 -8.84 5.33
N LEU A 164 -16.68 -8.27 6.34
CA LEU A 164 -16.45 -8.91 7.63
C LEU A 164 -17.53 -8.49 8.62
N GLU A 165 -18.49 -9.38 8.84
CA GLU A 165 -19.58 -9.18 9.79
C GLU A 165 -19.23 -9.68 11.21
N ASN A 166 -20.10 -9.39 12.17
CA ASN A 166 -20.08 -9.95 13.54
C ASN A 166 -18.81 -9.67 14.37
N PHE A 167 -18.09 -8.58 14.05
CA PHE A 167 -16.98 -8.13 14.89
C PHE A 167 -17.49 -7.50 16.19
N LYS A 168 -16.64 -7.57 17.22
CA LYS A 168 -16.87 -6.91 18.51
C LYS A 168 -15.71 -6.00 18.83
N ARG A 169 -15.97 -4.92 19.57
CA ARG A 169 -14.92 -4.08 20.14
C ARG A 169 -14.50 -4.62 21.49
N SER A 170 -13.21 -4.58 21.76
CA SER A 170 -12.63 -4.88 23.06
C SER A 170 -11.42 -3.98 23.30
N HIS A 171 -10.95 -3.97 24.54
CA HIS A 171 -9.77 -3.22 24.97
C HIS A 171 -8.81 -4.18 25.68
N GLY A 172 -7.51 -4.00 25.45
CA GLY A 172 -6.47 -4.76 26.14
C GLY A 172 -5.23 -4.99 25.29
N ASN A 173 -4.46 -6.00 25.67
CA ASN A 173 -3.23 -6.36 24.96
C ASN A 173 -3.52 -7.36 23.85
N PHE A 174 -3.01 -7.10 22.66
CA PHE A 174 -3.13 -8.00 21.52
C PHE A 174 -1.94 -7.89 20.58
N THR A 175 -1.77 -8.92 19.75
CA THR A 175 -0.77 -8.94 18.69
C THR A 175 -1.49 -8.82 17.35
N CYS A 176 -1.08 -7.85 16.53
CA CYS A 176 -1.52 -7.70 15.15
C CYS A 176 -0.43 -8.29 14.22
N PRO A 177 -0.68 -9.43 13.55
CA PRO A 177 0.30 -10.02 12.64
C PRO A 177 0.36 -9.31 11.28
N TYR A 178 -0.54 -8.36 11.02
CA TYR A 178 -0.59 -7.62 9.77
C TYR A 178 0.33 -6.40 9.83
N PRO A 179 0.91 -5.98 8.69
CA PRO A 179 1.65 -4.74 8.62
C PRO A 179 0.71 -3.56 8.92
N LEU A 180 1.21 -2.62 9.71
CA LEU A 180 0.53 -1.38 10.07
C LEU A 180 1.47 -0.21 9.75
N ASN A 181 0.89 0.92 9.36
CA ASN A 181 1.63 2.17 9.32
C ASN A 181 1.80 2.67 10.77
N PRO A 182 3.04 2.86 11.26
CA PRO A 182 3.28 3.30 12.62
C PRO A 182 2.61 4.65 12.92
N LEU A 183 2.61 5.59 11.96
CA LEU A 183 2.00 6.91 12.16
C LEU A 183 0.50 6.83 12.46
N ASP A 184 -0.18 5.86 11.83
CA ASP A 184 -1.63 5.71 11.93
C ASP A 184 -2.05 4.99 13.22
N VAL A 185 -1.22 4.06 13.73
CA VAL A 185 -1.55 3.23 14.90
C VAL A 185 -1.08 3.82 16.23
N MET A 186 0.06 4.52 16.25
CA MET A 186 0.68 5.00 17.49
C MET A 186 -0.10 6.14 18.15
N PHE A 187 -0.96 6.83 17.40
CA PHE A 187 -1.78 7.91 17.94
C PHE A 187 -2.91 7.41 18.85
N THR A 188 -3.51 6.27 18.49
CA THR A 188 -4.67 5.71 19.20
C THR A 188 -4.30 4.58 20.15
N ASN A 189 -3.13 3.97 19.97
CA ASN A 189 -2.72 2.81 20.75
C ASN A 189 -1.25 2.89 21.18
N ARG A 190 -0.95 2.28 22.33
CA ARG A 190 0.43 2.13 22.79
C ARG A 190 1.06 0.92 22.11
N VAL A 191 2.02 1.17 21.23
CA VAL A 191 2.84 0.13 20.60
C VAL A 191 3.94 -0.30 21.57
N ILE A 192 4.02 -1.59 21.88
CA ILE A 192 4.96 -2.19 22.85
C ILE A 192 6.20 -2.75 22.14
N SER A 193 6.00 -3.55 21.09
CA SER A 193 7.08 -4.16 20.31
C SER A 193 6.61 -4.46 18.88
N TYR A 194 7.56 -4.50 17.93
CA TYR A 194 7.28 -4.72 16.52
C TYR A 194 8.55 -5.08 15.73
N ASP A 195 8.35 -5.66 14.55
CA ASP A 195 9.37 -5.77 13.51
C ASP A 195 9.20 -4.64 12.49
N VAL A 196 10.30 -4.11 11.95
CA VAL A 196 10.26 -3.04 10.95
C VAL A 196 10.42 -3.59 9.53
N VAL A 197 9.60 -3.09 8.61
CA VAL A 197 9.76 -3.27 7.17
C VAL A 197 10.16 -1.92 6.57
N ASN A 198 11.46 -1.78 6.31
CA ASN A 198 12.02 -0.54 5.77
C ASN A 198 11.54 -0.31 4.33
N MET A 199 10.77 0.75 4.13
CA MET A 199 10.30 1.17 2.80
C MET A 199 9.86 2.64 2.82
N PRO A 200 9.94 3.37 1.70
CA PRO A 200 9.28 4.66 1.55
C PRO A 200 7.76 4.50 1.34
N PRO A 201 6.94 5.55 1.59
CA PRO A 201 7.33 6.83 2.18
C PRO A 201 7.56 6.77 3.70
N VAL A 202 6.97 5.77 4.37
CA VAL A 202 7.12 5.52 5.80
C VAL A 202 7.37 4.03 5.99
N SER A 203 8.36 3.66 6.81
CA SER A 203 8.60 2.26 7.14
C SER A 203 7.40 1.67 7.87
N LEU A 204 6.94 0.50 7.42
CA LEU A 204 5.83 -0.20 8.06
C LEU A 204 6.32 -1.02 9.25
N ILE A 205 5.41 -1.35 10.15
CA ILE A 205 5.67 -2.24 11.29
C ILE A 205 4.78 -3.48 11.20
N ARG A 206 5.29 -4.66 11.59
CA ARG A 206 4.54 -5.93 11.60
C ARG A 206 4.76 -6.69 12.90
N ASN A 207 3.96 -7.74 13.15
CA ASN A 207 3.98 -8.51 14.40
C ASN A 207 3.85 -7.59 15.64
N VAL A 208 2.97 -6.59 15.52
CA VAL A 208 2.92 -5.47 16.45
C VAL A 208 2.19 -5.90 17.71
N HIS A 209 2.84 -5.78 18.86
CA HIS A 209 2.22 -5.92 20.16
C HIS A 209 1.68 -4.57 20.60
N ILE A 210 0.38 -4.51 20.83
CA ILE A 210 -0.37 -3.26 21.04
C ILE A 210 -1.16 -3.37 22.33
N GLN A 211 -1.18 -2.30 23.12
CA GLN A 211 -2.14 -2.07 24.19
C GLN A 211 -3.11 -0.97 23.74
N GLY A 212 -4.39 -1.31 23.63
CA GLY A 212 -5.42 -0.37 23.21
C GLY A 212 -6.73 -1.03 22.80
N GLU A 213 -7.51 -0.32 21.98
CA GLU A 213 -8.79 -0.79 21.49
C GLU A 213 -8.65 -1.54 20.16
N TYR A 214 -9.33 -2.68 20.04
CA TYR A 214 -9.30 -3.50 18.85
C TYR A 214 -10.68 -4.08 18.50
N TYR A 215 -10.90 -4.23 17.20
CA TYR A 215 -11.92 -5.12 16.66
C TYR A 215 -11.43 -6.56 16.78
N TYR A 216 -12.30 -7.46 17.22
CA TYR A 216 -12.01 -8.89 17.22
C TYR A 216 -13.13 -9.70 16.58
N TRP A 217 -12.71 -10.74 15.88
CA TRP A 217 -13.56 -11.78 15.33
C TRP A 217 -13.30 -13.08 16.08
N LYS A 218 -14.36 -13.77 16.49
CA LYS A 218 -14.24 -15.10 17.08
C LYS A 218 -13.80 -16.12 16.02
N LYS A 219 -13.46 -17.33 16.46
CA LYS A 219 -13.13 -18.43 15.55
C LYS A 219 -14.23 -18.58 14.48
N PRO A 220 -13.86 -18.84 13.20
CA PRO A 220 -12.56 -19.33 12.76
C PRO A 220 -11.49 -18.25 12.46
N GLN A 221 -11.85 -16.98 12.23
CA GLN A 221 -10.89 -15.97 11.77
C GLN A 221 -9.82 -15.61 12.81
N ASN A 222 -10.20 -15.55 14.10
CA ASN A 222 -9.32 -15.15 15.21
C ASN A 222 -8.49 -13.88 14.88
N LEU A 223 -9.12 -12.93 14.20
CA LEU A 223 -8.53 -11.70 13.71
C LEU A 223 -8.65 -10.61 14.78
N ARG A 224 -7.62 -9.79 14.92
CA ARG A 224 -7.63 -8.59 15.76
C ARG A 224 -7.05 -7.42 14.98
N LEU A 225 -7.81 -6.33 14.87
CA LEU A 225 -7.40 -5.12 14.16
C LEU A 225 -7.56 -3.90 15.08
N PRO A 226 -6.60 -2.95 15.10
CA PRO A 226 -6.75 -1.74 15.88
C PRO A 226 -7.98 -0.92 15.44
N VAL A 227 -8.59 -0.23 16.39
CA VAL A 227 -9.73 0.68 16.15
C VAL A 227 -9.21 2.10 15.85
N GLN A 228 -10.04 2.95 15.23
CA GLN A 228 -9.77 4.38 14.98
C GLN A 228 -8.49 4.64 14.19
N MET A 229 -8.21 3.79 13.19
CA MET A 229 -7.11 4.01 12.25
C MET A 229 -7.42 5.18 11.31
N HIS A 230 -6.50 6.12 11.18
CA HIS A 230 -6.59 7.29 10.31
C HIS A 230 -5.20 7.62 9.75
N TYR A 231 -5.12 8.18 8.54
CA TYR A 231 -3.85 8.58 7.94
C TYR A 231 -3.22 9.76 8.69
N GLN A 232 -1.96 9.63 9.10
CA GLN A 232 -1.19 10.69 9.76
C GLN A 232 0.11 10.99 8.99
N PHE A 233 0.52 12.26 8.97
CA PHE A 233 1.64 12.74 8.14
C PHE A 233 2.81 13.31 8.93
N GLN A 234 2.64 13.52 10.24
CA GLN A 234 3.68 14.04 11.13
C GLN A 234 3.93 13.06 12.29
N SER A 235 5.21 12.72 12.50
CA SER A 235 5.67 12.21 13.80
C SER A 235 5.84 13.42 14.71
N ARG A 236 4.98 13.56 15.73
CA ARG A 236 5.34 14.38 16.89
C ARG A 236 6.43 13.70 17.70
#